data_AF-A0A934XAY2-F1
#
_entry.id   AF-A0A934XAY2-F1
#
_cell.length_a   1.000
_cell.length_b   1.000
_cell.length_c   1.000
_cell.angle_alpha   90.00
_cell.angle_beta   90.00
_cell.angle_gamma   90.00
#
_symmetry.space_group_name_H-M   'P 1'
#
loop_
_entity.id
_entity.type
_entity.pdbx_description
1 polymer ?
#
loop_
_entity_poly.entity_id
_entity_poly.type
_entity_poly.pdbx_seq_one_letter_code
_entity_poly.pdbx_strand_id
1 'polypeptide(L)'
;MLVIIGITGATAMRTATSEQRATNNLRMETIAQQYAEAALRICEGQMKLATASRLAAFQSPPASTQASPRWVTAANWTAVTAPAGRYDFTASDNIYDANNNPPNTYPQCMVELQTIPAAASFSITVITARGFSPDYARNAGTGATTQGAVVWLQSIVNAE
;
A
#
# COMPACT_ATOMS: atom_id res chain seq x y z
N MET A 1 32.08 39.02 17.00
CA MET A 1 31.51 38.02 17.94
C MET A 1 30.01 37.87 17.76
N LEU A 2 29.21 38.95 17.79
CA LEU A 2 27.75 38.90 17.53
C LEU A 2 27.34 38.26 16.18
N VAL A 3 28.08 38.55 15.11
CA VAL A 3 27.81 37.97 13.77
C VAL A 3 28.02 36.46 13.75
N ILE A 4 29.04 35.96 14.45
CA ILE A 4 29.36 34.52 14.49
C ILE A 4 28.29 33.76 15.26
N ILE A 5 27.83 34.31 16.40
CA ILE A 5 26.74 33.73 17.20
C ILE A 5 25.41 33.73 16.42
N GLY A 6 25.15 34.79 15.64
CA GLY A 6 23.96 34.84 14.76
C GLY A 6 24.00 33.79 13.66
N ILE A 7 25.16 33.58 13.03
CA ILE A 7 25.33 32.58 11.97
C ILE A 7 25.23 31.16 12.53
N THR A 8 25.85 30.86 13.68
CA THR A 8 25.75 29.53 14.32
C THR A 8 24.34 29.23 14.84
N GLY A 9 23.63 30.23 15.36
CA GLY A 9 22.23 30.08 15.75
C GLY A 9 21.33 29.76 14.56
N ALA A 10 21.50 30.48 13.44
CA ALA A 10 20.73 30.26 12.22
C ALA A 10 21.00 28.90 11.57
N THR A 11 22.24 28.42 11.56
CA THR A 11 22.56 27.09 11.04
C THR A 11 22.00 25.98 11.93
N ALA A 12 22.09 26.11 13.25
CA ALA A 12 21.51 25.14 14.19
C ALA A 12 20.00 25.00 14.02
N MET A 13 19.26 26.12 13.91
CA MET A 13 17.81 26.10 13.68
C MET A 13 17.44 25.43 12.34
N ARG A 14 18.21 25.70 11.28
CA ARG A 14 17.98 25.10 9.96
C ARG A 14 18.22 23.59 10.00
N THR A 15 19.29 23.14 10.65
CA THR A 15 19.60 21.71 10.80
C THR A 15 18.52 21.00 11.60
N ALA A 16 18.11 21.55 12.75
CA ALA A 16 17.04 20.99 13.56
C ALA A 16 15.71 20.87 12.79
N THR A 17 15.35 21.88 12.00
CA THR A 17 14.14 21.84 11.15
C THR A 17 14.25 20.76 10.06
N SER A 18 15.43 20.60 9.49
CA SER A 18 15.69 19.57 8.46
C SER A 18 15.60 18.16 9.05
N GLU A 19 16.18 17.94 10.22
CA GLU A 19 16.12 16.66 10.95
C GLU A 19 14.69 16.31 11.33
N GLN A 20 13.93 17.26 11.88
CA GLN A 20 12.51 17.05 12.20
C GLN A 20 11.69 16.63 10.98
N ARG A 21 11.93 17.26 9.82
CA ARG A 21 11.26 16.88 8.56
C ARG A 21 11.67 15.48 8.10
N ALA A 22 12.95 15.14 8.18
CA ALA A 22 13.44 13.81 7.83
C ALA A 22 12.83 12.73 8.75
N THR A 23 12.86 12.93 10.07
CA THR A 23 12.26 12.02 11.05
C THR A 23 10.76 11.87 10.84
N ASN A 24 10.05 12.97 10.56
CA ASN A 24 8.61 12.88 10.29
C ASN A 24 8.30 12.09 9.01
N ASN A 25 9.07 12.31 7.94
CA ASN A 25 8.89 11.56 6.69
C ASN A 25 9.12 10.05 6.90
N LEU A 26 10.18 9.67 7.61
CA LEU A 26 10.43 8.27 7.96
C LEU A 26 9.30 7.69 8.80
N ARG A 27 8.75 8.45 9.76
CA ARG A 27 7.61 8.01 10.55
C ARG A 27 6.37 7.75 9.68
N MET A 28 6.08 8.64 8.73
CA MET A 28 4.95 8.47 7.81
C MET A 28 5.12 7.21 6.94
N GLU A 29 6.33 6.98 6.44
CA GLU A 29 6.65 5.80 5.64
C GLU A 29 6.51 4.50 6.45
N THR A 30 7.05 4.45 7.67
CA THR A 30 6.92 3.28 8.54
C THR A 30 5.46 2.95 8.86
N ILE A 31 4.62 3.94 9.11
CA ILE A 31 3.18 3.70 9.36
C ILE A 31 2.50 3.18 8.10
N ALA A 32 2.77 3.78 6.93
CA ALA A 32 2.26 3.29 5.66
C ALA A 32 2.71 1.84 5.38
N GLN A 33 3.95 1.50 5.71
CA GLN A 33 4.47 0.14 5.61
C GLN A 33 3.74 -0.84 6.53
N GLN A 34 3.52 -0.49 7.79
CA GLN A 34 2.76 -1.34 8.73
C GLN A 34 1.36 -1.65 8.21
N TYR A 35 0.67 -0.65 7.65
CA TYR A 35 -0.64 -0.89 7.03
C TYR A 35 -0.57 -1.73 5.76
N ALA A 36 0.47 -1.55 4.93
CA ALA A 36 0.69 -2.38 3.75
C ALA A 36 0.94 -3.84 4.14
N GLU A 37 1.74 -4.09 5.18
CA GLU A 37 2.02 -5.43 5.71
C GLU A 37 0.75 -6.08 6.29
N ALA A 38 -0.03 -5.34 7.07
CA ALA A 38 -1.30 -5.83 7.61
C ALA A 38 -2.28 -6.25 6.49
N ALA A 39 -2.45 -5.40 5.48
CA ALA A 39 -3.28 -5.69 4.32
C ALA A 39 -2.77 -6.91 3.55
N LEU A 40 -1.45 -6.99 3.32
CA LEU A 40 -0.84 -8.13 2.64
C LEU A 40 -1.11 -9.44 3.39
N ARG A 41 -0.90 -9.47 4.70
CA ARG A 41 -1.14 -10.66 5.54
C ARG A 41 -2.59 -11.12 5.51
N ILE A 42 -3.54 -10.20 5.52
CA ILE A 42 -4.97 -10.55 5.45
C ILE A 42 -5.30 -11.14 4.08
N CYS A 43 -4.83 -10.53 2.99
CA CYS A 43 -5.09 -11.04 1.64
C CYS A 43 -4.38 -12.37 1.36
N GLU A 44 -3.16 -12.56 1.88
CA GLU A 44 -2.50 -13.88 1.91
C GLU A 44 -3.33 -14.91 2.67
N GLY A 45 -3.90 -14.53 3.82
CA GLY A 45 -4.78 -15.38 4.61
C GLY A 45 -6.01 -15.83 3.84
N GLN A 46 -6.64 -14.93 3.08
CA GLN A 46 -7.78 -15.25 2.22
C GLN A 46 -7.42 -16.26 1.13
N MET A 47 -6.25 -16.13 0.51
CA MET A 47 -5.81 -17.07 -0.52
C MET A 47 -5.50 -18.47 0.00
N LYS A 48 -5.29 -18.63 1.32
CA LYS A 48 -5.13 -19.96 1.96
C LYS A 48 -6.46 -20.65 2.27
N LEU A 49 -7.58 -19.93 2.25
CA LEU A 49 -8.90 -20.52 2.45
C LEU A 49 -9.37 -21.23 1.17
N ALA A 50 -10.27 -22.20 1.32
CA ALA A 50 -10.99 -22.78 0.19
C ALA A 50 -11.81 -21.70 -0.53
N THR A 51 -11.91 -21.78 -1.86
CA THR A 51 -12.52 -20.74 -2.71
C THR A 51 -13.89 -20.27 -2.23
N ALA A 52 -14.76 -21.19 -1.79
CA ALA A 52 -16.10 -20.85 -1.30
C ALA A 52 -16.12 -20.03 0.01
N SER A 53 -15.05 -20.12 0.82
CA SER A 53 -14.89 -19.40 2.08
C SER A 53 -14.13 -18.08 1.93
N ARG A 54 -13.64 -17.76 0.73
CA ARG A 54 -12.95 -16.50 0.45
C ARG A 54 -13.95 -15.37 0.30
N LEU A 55 -13.52 -14.15 0.63
CA LEU A 55 -14.24 -12.94 0.25
C LEU A 55 -14.41 -12.86 -1.28
N ALA A 56 -15.52 -12.28 -1.74
CA ALA A 56 -15.90 -12.25 -3.16
C ALA A 56 -14.78 -11.74 -4.09
N ALA A 57 -13.98 -10.77 -3.63
CA ALA A 57 -12.85 -10.23 -4.38
C ALA A 57 -11.77 -11.27 -4.73
N PHE A 58 -11.66 -12.37 -3.98
CA PHE A 58 -10.61 -13.39 -4.11
C PHE A 58 -11.12 -14.75 -4.64
N GLN A 59 -12.42 -14.89 -4.90
CA GLN A 59 -12.99 -16.17 -5.37
C GLN A 59 -12.58 -16.50 -6.80
N SER A 60 -12.48 -15.47 -7.66
CA SER A 60 -12.00 -15.62 -9.03
C SER A 60 -10.97 -14.53 -9.31
N PRO A 61 -9.71 -14.74 -8.90
CA PRO A 61 -8.67 -13.78 -9.17
C PRO A 61 -8.45 -13.65 -10.69
N PRO A 62 -8.33 -12.42 -11.19
CA PRO A 62 -8.16 -12.13 -12.60
C PRO A 62 -6.84 -12.68 -13.16
N ALA A 63 -6.88 -13.23 -14.37
CA ALA A 63 -5.67 -13.55 -15.11
C ALA A 63 -4.98 -12.27 -15.62
N SER A 64 -3.65 -12.29 -15.61
CA SER A 64 -2.77 -11.22 -16.09
C SER A 64 -1.48 -11.84 -16.63
N THR A 65 -0.64 -11.04 -17.27
CA THR A 65 0.66 -11.49 -17.77
C THR A 65 1.76 -10.70 -17.08
N GLN A 66 2.96 -11.28 -16.97
CA GLN A 66 4.13 -10.57 -16.43
C GLN A 66 4.41 -9.26 -17.20
N ALA A 67 4.16 -9.23 -18.51
CA ALA A 67 4.36 -8.06 -19.35
C ALA A 67 3.32 -6.95 -19.13
N SER A 68 2.17 -7.26 -18.53
CA SER A 68 1.10 -6.30 -18.24
C SER A 68 0.39 -6.65 -16.93
N PRO A 69 1.07 -6.43 -15.78
CA PRO A 69 0.47 -6.67 -14.47
C PRO A 69 -0.65 -5.68 -14.21
N ARG A 70 -1.74 -6.14 -13.57
CA ARG A 70 -2.87 -5.27 -13.23
C ARG A 70 -2.50 -4.27 -12.13
N TRP A 71 -1.60 -4.64 -11.23
CA TRP A 71 -1.19 -3.75 -10.13
C TRP A 71 -0.49 -2.47 -10.62
N VAL A 72 0.16 -2.49 -11.79
CA VAL A 72 0.83 -1.32 -12.37
C VAL A 72 -0.19 -0.29 -12.88
N THR A 73 -1.38 -0.75 -13.25
CA THR A 73 -2.42 0.12 -13.81
C THR A 73 -3.12 0.91 -12.71
N ALA A 74 -2.78 2.20 -12.59
CA ALA A 74 -3.30 3.09 -11.55
C ALA A 74 -4.84 3.11 -11.47
N ALA A 75 -5.54 3.03 -12.61
CA ALA A 75 -7.00 3.02 -12.65
C ALA A 75 -7.63 1.84 -11.90
N ASN A 76 -6.95 0.69 -11.81
CA ASN A 76 -7.45 -0.46 -11.05
C ASN A 76 -7.56 -0.15 -9.55
N TRP A 77 -6.76 0.79 -9.05
CA TRP A 77 -6.68 1.15 -7.64
C TRP A 77 -7.55 2.34 -7.24
N THR A 78 -7.97 3.17 -8.20
CA THR A 78 -8.76 4.37 -7.95
C THR A 78 -10.19 4.26 -8.45
N ALA A 79 -10.52 3.20 -9.20
CA ALA A 79 -11.88 2.93 -9.64
C ALA A 79 -12.86 2.91 -8.45
N VAL A 80 -14.00 3.59 -8.63
CA VAL A 80 -15.09 3.69 -7.65
C VAL A 80 -15.64 2.30 -7.34
N THR A 81 -15.81 1.47 -8.37
CA THR A 81 -16.09 0.05 -8.22
C THR A 81 -14.77 -0.70 -8.25
N ALA A 82 -14.45 -1.41 -7.16
CA ALA A 82 -13.24 -2.23 -7.11
C ALA A 82 -13.30 -3.30 -8.22
N PRO A 83 -12.32 -3.37 -9.13
CA PRO A 83 -12.24 -4.45 -10.09
C PRO A 83 -12.04 -5.81 -9.39
N ALA A 84 -12.39 -6.90 -10.08
CA ALA A 84 -12.11 -8.25 -9.62
C ALA A 84 -10.63 -8.40 -9.20
N GLY A 85 -10.39 -9.06 -8.07
CA GLY A 85 -9.07 -9.19 -7.46
C GLY A 85 -8.69 -8.06 -6.50
N ARG A 86 -9.30 -6.87 -6.57
CA ARG A 86 -9.04 -5.77 -5.64
C ARG A 86 -9.96 -5.86 -4.42
N TYR A 87 -9.37 -5.69 -3.24
CA TYR A 87 -10.08 -5.55 -1.98
C TYR A 87 -9.72 -4.23 -1.32
N ASP A 88 -10.76 -3.46 -0.98
CA ASP A 88 -10.65 -2.22 -0.23
C ASP A 88 -11.02 -2.51 1.22
N PHE A 89 -10.08 -2.32 2.11
CA PHE A 89 -10.32 -2.53 3.53
C PHE A 89 -11.26 -1.46 4.09
N THR A 90 -11.98 -1.84 5.14
CA THR A 90 -12.94 -0.99 5.83
C THR A 90 -12.80 -1.17 7.34
N ALA A 91 -13.62 -0.44 8.11
CA ALA A 91 -13.63 -0.56 9.57
C ALA A 91 -13.91 -1.99 10.07
N SER A 92 -14.65 -2.83 9.32
CA SER A 92 -14.96 -4.20 9.73
C SER A 92 -13.76 -5.14 9.66
N ASP A 93 -12.70 -4.77 8.93
CA ASP A 93 -11.49 -5.58 8.80
C ASP A 93 -10.51 -5.41 9.98
N ASN A 94 -10.87 -4.57 10.95
CA ASN A 94 -10.11 -4.34 12.18
C ASN A 94 -8.64 -3.92 11.99
N ILE A 95 -8.37 -3.11 10.97
CA ILE A 95 -7.06 -2.47 10.78
C ILE A 95 -7.02 -1.14 11.53
N TYR A 96 -6.20 -1.07 12.57
CA TYR A 96 -6.04 0.09 13.45
C TYR A 96 -4.56 0.40 13.71
N ASP A 97 -4.27 1.62 14.14
CA ASP A 97 -2.96 1.96 14.71
C ASP A 97 -2.78 1.35 16.12
N ALA A 98 -1.59 1.55 16.71
CA ALA A 98 -1.28 1.07 18.06
C ALA A 98 -2.16 1.66 19.18
N ASN A 99 -2.92 2.73 18.89
CA ASN A 99 -3.84 3.39 19.82
C ASN A 99 -5.31 3.11 19.48
N ASN A 100 -5.60 2.08 18.66
CA ASN A 100 -6.94 1.72 18.20
C ASN A 100 -7.65 2.78 17.33
N ASN A 101 -6.93 3.71 16.71
CA ASN A 101 -7.53 4.65 15.77
C ASN A 101 -7.60 4.05 14.36
N PRO A 102 -8.73 4.23 13.64
CA PRO A 102 -8.82 3.81 12.25
C PRO A 102 -7.95 4.69 11.35
N PRO A 103 -7.40 4.15 10.26
CA PRO A 103 -6.68 4.95 9.28
C PRO A 103 -7.64 5.88 8.52
N ASN A 104 -7.18 7.10 8.20
CA ASN A 104 -7.94 8.06 7.37
C ASN A 104 -8.19 7.52 5.95
N THR A 105 -7.24 6.77 5.42
CA THR A 105 -7.38 6.00 4.18
C THR A 105 -7.02 4.56 4.48
N TYR A 106 -8.00 3.66 4.39
CA TYR A 106 -7.76 2.24 4.58
C TYR A 106 -6.80 1.69 3.52
N PRO A 107 -5.94 0.72 3.87
CA PRO A 107 -5.08 0.08 2.91
C PRO A 107 -5.92 -0.70 1.88
N GLN A 108 -5.27 -1.11 0.81
CA GLN A 108 -5.92 -1.88 -0.26
C GLN A 108 -5.00 -3.02 -0.67
N CYS A 109 -5.58 -4.11 -1.17
CA CYS A 109 -4.81 -5.16 -1.80
C CYS A 109 -5.42 -5.58 -3.13
N MET A 110 -4.62 -6.21 -3.96
CA MET A 110 -5.00 -6.75 -5.25
C MET A 110 -4.36 -8.11 -5.45
N VAL A 111 -5.15 -9.07 -5.88
CA VAL A 111 -4.72 -10.41 -6.24
C VAL A 111 -4.90 -10.60 -7.74
N GLU A 112 -3.90 -11.18 -8.38
CA GLU A 112 -3.96 -11.58 -9.78
C GLU A 112 -3.23 -12.90 -10.00
N LEU A 113 -3.63 -13.63 -11.04
CA LEU A 113 -2.94 -14.81 -11.52
C LEU A 113 -2.05 -14.40 -12.69
N GLN A 114 -0.74 -14.36 -12.50
CA GLN A 114 0.20 -14.03 -13.56
C GLN A 114 0.65 -15.31 -14.26
N THR A 115 0.46 -15.37 -15.57
CA THR A 115 1.06 -16.43 -16.40
C THR A 115 2.49 -16.05 -16.78
N ILE A 116 3.40 -17.01 -16.68
CA ILE A 116 4.80 -16.82 -17.06
C ILE A 116 4.96 -17.22 -18.53
N PRO A 117 5.42 -16.32 -19.43
CA PRO A 117 5.49 -16.61 -20.86
C PRO A 117 6.32 -17.84 -21.22
N ALA A 118 7.38 -18.12 -20.44
CA ALA A 118 8.26 -19.27 -20.63
C ALA A 118 7.63 -20.62 -20.24
N ALA A 119 6.54 -20.59 -19.47
CA ALA A 119 5.80 -21.76 -19.02
C ALA A 119 4.30 -21.42 -19.01
N ALA A 120 3.71 -21.30 -20.21
CA ALA A 120 2.33 -20.80 -20.41
C ALA A 120 1.25 -21.57 -19.61
N SER A 121 1.56 -22.79 -19.14
CA SER A 121 0.69 -23.62 -18.31
C SER A 121 0.81 -23.34 -16.80
N PHE A 122 1.72 -22.46 -16.38
CA PHE A 122 1.99 -22.16 -14.97
C PHE A 122 1.58 -20.72 -14.65
N SER A 123 0.65 -20.60 -13.71
CA SER A 123 0.22 -19.32 -13.15
C SER A 123 0.68 -19.18 -11.70
N ILE A 124 1.27 -18.04 -11.38
CA ILE A 124 1.58 -17.67 -9.99
C ILE A 124 0.51 -16.72 -9.47
N THR A 125 0.15 -16.85 -8.19
CA THR A 125 -0.70 -15.85 -7.54
C THR A 125 0.18 -14.72 -7.05
N VAL A 126 -0.05 -13.52 -7.56
CA VAL A 126 0.62 -12.30 -7.12
C VAL A 126 -0.35 -11.47 -6.32
N ILE A 127 0.03 -11.16 -5.09
CA ILE A 127 -0.72 -10.32 -4.16
C ILE A 127 0.08 -9.03 -4.01
N THR A 128 -0.52 -7.91 -4.37
CA THR A 128 0.05 -6.59 -4.18
C THR A 128 -0.78 -5.85 -3.16
N ALA A 129 -0.17 -5.30 -2.12
CA ALA A 129 -0.82 -4.48 -1.11
C ALA A 129 -0.26 -3.07 -1.13
N ARG A 130 -1.09 -2.09 -0.79
CA ARG A 130 -0.64 -0.72 -0.57
C ARG A 130 -1.21 -0.17 0.71
N GLY A 131 -0.33 0.45 1.49
CA GLY A 131 -0.66 1.15 2.73
C GLY A 131 -0.43 2.64 2.60
N PHE A 132 -1.15 3.40 3.40
CA PHE A 132 -1.20 4.86 3.33
C PHE A 132 -0.80 5.46 4.67
N SER A 133 0.00 6.53 4.64
CA SER A 133 0.27 7.30 5.86
C SER A 133 -0.99 8.04 6.33
N PRO A 134 -1.07 8.44 7.61
CA PRO A 134 -2.24 9.16 8.14
C PRO A 134 -2.52 10.49 7.44
N ASP A 135 -1.50 11.15 6.90
CA ASP A 135 -1.57 12.41 6.15
C ASP A 135 -1.69 12.21 4.64
N TYR A 136 -1.93 10.98 4.17
CA TYR A 136 -2.07 10.67 2.76
C TYR A 136 -3.23 11.47 2.14
N ALA A 137 -2.90 12.18 1.07
CA ALA A 137 -3.88 12.82 0.20
C ALA A 137 -3.54 12.55 -1.26
N ARG A 138 -4.58 12.50 -2.10
CA ARG A 138 -4.46 12.33 -3.54
C ARG A 138 -5.29 13.34 -4.29
N ASN A 139 -4.85 13.68 -5.49
CA ASN A 139 -5.67 14.43 -6.42
C ASN A 139 -6.84 13.56 -6.89
N ALA A 140 -8.07 14.04 -6.72
CA ALA A 140 -9.27 13.28 -7.06
C ALA A 140 -9.43 12.99 -8.56
N GLY A 141 -8.90 13.86 -9.43
CA GLY A 141 -8.99 13.72 -10.88
C GLY A 141 -7.90 12.83 -11.50
N THR A 142 -6.68 12.84 -10.95
CA THR A 142 -5.55 12.07 -11.49
C THR A 142 -5.18 10.84 -10.67
N GLY A 143 -5.63 10.75 -9.42
CA GLY A 143 -5.26 9.69 -8.49
C GLY A 143 -3.82 9.79 -7.96
N ALA A 144 -3.06 10.81 -8.36
CA ALA A 144 -1.69 11.01 -7.94
C ALA A 144 -1.61 11.45 -6.47
N THR A 145 -0.63 10.90 -5.74
CA THR A 145 -0.32 11.30 -4.37
C THR A 145 0.12 12.77 -4.33
N THR A 146 -0.53 13.59 -3.50
CA THR A 146 -0.20 15.00 -3.30
C THR A 146 0.44 15.26 -1.94
N GLN A 147 0.19 14.39 -0.96
CA GLN A 147 0.73 14.49 0.39
C GLN A 147 0.84 13.10 1.03
N GLY A 148 1.76 12.95 1.98
CA GLY A 148 1.98 11.72 2.73
C GLY A 148 2.78 10.69 1.95
N ALA A 149 2.70 9.44 2.40
CA ALA A 149 3.41 8.30 1.84
C ALA A 149 2.43 7.20 1.42
N VAL A 150 2.80 6.49 0.34
CA VAL A 150 2.16 5.25 -0.08
C VAL A 150 3.26 4.20 -0.20
N VAL A 151 3.13 3.13 0.57
CA VAL A 151 4.06 2.00 0.49
C VAL A 151 3.38 0.87 -0.24
N TRP A 152 4.11 0.27 -1.19
CA TRP A 152 3.65 -0.84 -2.01
C TRP A 152 4.45 -2.08 -1.65
N LEU A 153 3.76 -3.17 -1.34
CA LEU A 153 4.37 -4.46 -1.03
C LEU A 153 3.79 -5.52 -1.97
N GLN A 154 4.61 -6.49 -2.34
CA GLN A 154 4.21 -7.57 -3.21
C GLN A 154 4.65 -8.90 -2.62
N SER A 155 3.76 -9.88 -2.69
CA SER A 155 3.98 -11.27 -2.29
C SER A 155 3.56 -12.18 -3.43
N ILE A 156 4.31 -13.26 -3.61
CA ILE A 156 4.02 -14.29 -4.59
C ILE A 156 3.74 -15.57 -3.80
N VAL A 157 2.55 -16.12 -3.99
CA VAL A 157 2.13 -17.34 -3.30
C VAL A 157 1.74 -18.41 -4.32
N ASN A 158 2.08 -19.65 -4.02
CA ASN A 158 1.55 -20.81 -4.73
C ASN A 158 0.25 -21.21 -4.01
N ALA A 159 -0.86 -20.57 -4.38
CA ALA A 159 -2.17 -21.00 -3.95
C ALA A 159 -2.63 -22.10 -4.93
N GLU A 160 -2.30 -23.35 -4.61
CA GLU A 160 -2.87 -24.54 -5.26
C GLU A 160 -4.32 -24.77 -4.80
#